data_AF-A0A2G8HXQ1-F1
#
_entry.id   AF-A0A2G8HXQ1-F1
#
_cell.length_a   1.000
_cell.length_b   1.000
_cell.length_c   1.000
_cell.angle_alpha   90.00
_cell.angle_beta   90.00
_cell.angle_gamma   90.00
#
_symmetry.space_group_name_H-M   'P 1'
#
loop_
_entity.id
_entity.type
_entity.pdbx_description
1 polymer ?
#
loop_
_entity_poly.entity_id
_entity_poly.type
_entity_poly.pdbx_seq_one_letter_code
_entity_poly.pdbx_strand_id
1 'polypeptide(L)'
;MKKIILIPILLLLSVSAMALECTGERREIIGHDVHVVKEKLIDQNYPTVTKLELDIDDAYFSAQVEGDDVLAIISLGPDYTNGNLSRSSFNSYGTLKLSYVSPTKTLILECKK
;
A
#
# COMPACT_ATOMS: atom_id res chain seq x y z
N MET A 1 0.33 -49.06 37.37
CA MET A 1 0.03 -47.62 37.54
C MET A 1 1.08 -46.82 36.78
N LYS A 2 0.63 -45.89 35.91
CA LYS A 2 1.20 -44.59 35.48
C LYS A 2 2.74 -44.52 35.25
N LYS A 3 3.26 -43.95 34.17
CA LYS A 3 2.99 -42.59 33.67
C LYS A 3 3.40 -42.50 32.19
N ILE A 4 2.43 -42.28 31.30
CA ILE A 4 2.70 -41.74 29.96
C ILE A 4 2.87 -40.24 30.18
N ILE A 5 4.10 -39.75 30.04
CA ILE A 5 4.40 -38.31 30.09
C ILE A 5 3.90 -37.73 28.76
N LEU A 6 2.72 -37.12 28.81
CA LEU A 6 2.21 -36.27 27.74
C LEU A 6 3.09 -35.02 27.68
N ILE A 7 3.93 -34.94 26.64
CA ILE A 7 4.61 -33.70 26.24
C ILE A 7 3.58 -32.90 25.44
N PRO A 8 3.11 -31.73 25.89
CA PRO A 8 2.39 -30.84 25.00
C PRO A 8 3.42 -30.17 24.08
N ILE A 9 3.45 -30.60 22.83
CA ILE A 9 4.10 -29.86 21.75
C ILE A 9 3.28 -28.58 21.58
N LEU A 10 3.70 -27.51 22.26
CA LEU A 10 3.19 -26.17 22.04
C LEU A 10 3.79 -25.67 20.71
N LEU A 11 3.20 -26.14 19.60
CA LEU A 11 3.39 -25.53 18.29
C LEU A 11 2.77 -24.13 18.36
N LEU A 12 3.59 -23.14 18.76
CA LEU A 12 3.34 -21.76 18.36
C LEU A 12 3.44 -21.72 16.83
N LEU A 13 2.34 -22.02 16.17
CA LEU A 13 2.08 -21.53 14.82
C LEU A 13 1.98 -20.00 14.96
N SER A 14 3.13 -19.34 14.93
CA SER A 14 3.21 -17.91 14.66
C SER A 14 2.65 -17.72 13.25
N VAL A 15 1.34 -17.51 13.16
CA VAL A 15 0.72 -16.97 11.98
C VAL A 15 1.36 -15.60 11.81
N SER A 16 2.36 -15.49 10.94
CA SER A 16 2.92 -14.20 10.54
C SER A 16 1.77 -13.45 9.90
N ALA A 17 1.16 -12.54 10.66
CA ALA A 17 0.24 -11.56 10.11
C ALA A 17 1.03 -10.80 9.04
N MET A 18 0.74 -11.07 7.77
CA MET A 18 1.22 -10.21 6.69
C MET A 18 0.45 -8.91 6.83
N ALA A 19 1.16 -7.80 6.85
CA ALA A 19 0.59 -6.46 6.88
C ALA A 19 0.90 -5.80 5.54
N LEU A 20 -0.07 -5.09 4.96
CA LEU A 20 0.21 -4.23 3.81
C LEU A 20 0.21 -2.79 4.30
N GLU A 21 1.32 -2.12 4.07
CA GLU A 21 1.47 -0.70 4.34
C GLU A 21 1.58 0.04 3.02
N CYS A 22 0.62 0.93 2.74
CA CYS A 22 0.67 1.85 1.61
C CYS A 22 0.88 3.28 2.10
N THR A 23 1.56 4.09 1.30
CA THR A 23 1.80 5.50 1.57
C THR A 23 1.55 6.30 0.31
N GLY A 24 0.69 7.31 0.42
CA GLY A 24 0.50 8.34 -0.60
C GLY A 24 1.38 9.54 -0.27
N GLU A 25 2.03 10.09 -1.30
CA GLU A 25 2.87 11.26 -1.18
C GLU A 25 2.60 12.21 -2.33
N ARG A 26 2.30 13.47 -2.01
CA ARG A 26 2.05 14.57 -2.94
C ARG A 26 3.19 15.58 -2.79
N ARG A 27 3.90 15.84 -3.87
CA ARG A 27 4.95 16.86 -3.96
C ARG A 27 4.52 17.93 -4.94
N GLU A 28 4.56 19.19 -4.55
CA GLU A 28 4.22 20.32 -5.41
C GLU A 28 5.29 21.40 -5.40
N ILE A 29 5.49 22.02 -6.55
CA ILE A 29 6.37 23.18 -6.68
C ILE A 29 5.53 24.43 -6.45
N ILE A 30 5.84 25.16 -5.38
CA ILE A 30 5.19 26.43 -5.03
C ILE A 30 6.26 27.52 -5.11
N GLY A 31 6.30 28.24 -6.25
CA GLY A 31 7.36 29.21 -6.52
C GLY A 31 8.71 28.52 -6.74
N HIS A 32 9.63 28.69 -5.79
CA HIS A 32 10.95 28.03 -5.79
C HIS A 32 11.05 26.88 -4.79
N ASP A 33 10.02 26.66 -3.97
CA ASP A 33 10.01 25.66 -2.92
C ASP A 33 9.25 24.40 -3.34
N VAL A 34 9.61 23.26 -2.74
CA VAL A 34 8.89 21.99 -2.90
C VAL A 34 8.12 21.69 -1.62
N HIS A 35 6.79 21.72 -1.71
CA HIS A 35 5.91 21.32 -0.64
C HIS A 35 5.65 19.80 -0.74
N VAL A 36 5.73 19.08 0.39
CA VAL A 36 5.55 17.63 0.44
C VAL A 36 4.53 17.26 1.51
N VAL A 37 3.45 16.62 1.10
CA VAL A 37 2.43 16.02 1.97
C VAL A 37 2.53 14.50 1.85
N LYS A 38 2.52 13.80 2.98
CA LYS A 38 2.67 12.34 3.03
C LYS A 38 1.72 11.74 4.04
N GLU A 39 0.91 10.81 3.60
CA GLU A 39 -0.09 10.12 4.43
C GLU A 39 0.02 8.61 4.26
N LYS A 40 -0.18 7.88 5.37
CA LYS A 40 -0.01 6.43 5.43
C LYS A 40 -1.35 5.74 5.63
N LEU A 41 -1.57 4.67 4.89
CA LEU A 41 -2.62 3.69 5.15
C LEU A 41 -1.96 2.36 5.53
N ILE A 42 -2.29 1.84 6.70
CA ILE A 42 -1.75 0.58 7.21
C ILE A 42 -2.94 -0.35 7.45
N ASP A 43 -2.92 -1.54 6.84
CA ASP A 43 -3.82 -2.62 7.21
C ASP A 43 -3.03 -3.80 7.77
N GLN A 44 -3.30 -4.10 9.03
CA GLN A 44 -2.60 -5.09 9.83
C GLN A 44 -3.18 -6.52 9.68
N ASN A 45 -4.29 -6.69 8.95
CA ASN A 45 -5.01 -7.96 8.80
C ASN A 45 -5.11 -8.39 7.32
N TYR A 46 -3.97 -8.63 6.67
CA TYR A 46 -3.89 -8.94 5.24
C TYR A 46 -4.14 -10.40 4.79
N PRO A 47 -5.25 -11.06 5.19
CA PRO A 47 -5.81 -12.16 4.37
C PRO A 47 -7.04 -11.76 3.53
N THR A 48 -7.65 -10.59 3.77
CA THR A 48 -8.95 -10.20 3.16
C THR A 48 -9.00 -8.79 2.56
N VAL A 49 -7.92 -8.03 2.70
CA VAL A 49 -7.90 -6.64 2.24
C VAL A 49 -7.99 -6.61 0.72
N THR A 50 -9.12 -6.12 0.24
CA THR A 50 -9.41 -6.03 -1.18
C THR A 50 -8.95 -4.68 -1.74
N LYS A 51 -8.87 -3.63 -0.92
CA LYS A 51 -8.51 -2.28 -1.39
C LYS A 51 -8.09 -1.36 -0.24
N LEU A 52 -6.99 -0.63 -0.43
CA LEU A 52 -6.56 0.50 0.40
C LEU A 52 -6.75 1.78 -0.40
N GLU A 53 -7.27 2.83 0.23
CA GLU A 53 -7.62 4.10 -0.41
C GLU A 53 -7.17 5.28 0.46
N LEU A 54 -6.69 6.33 -0.18
CA LEU A 54 -6.19 7.53 0.49
C LEU A 54 -6.44 8.74 -0.41
N ASP A 55 -6.97 9.81 0.15
CA ASP A 55 -7.14 11.11 -0.52
C ASP A 55 -6.18 12.14 0.08
N ILE A 56 -5.42 12.83 -0.77
CA ILE A 56 -4.62 14.00 -0.40
C ILE A 56 -4.98 15.14 -1.35
N ASP A 57 -5.72 16.13 -0.85
CA ASP A 57 -6.24 17.26 -1.62
C ASP A 57 -7.01 16.82 -2.89
N ASP A 58 -6.43 17.06 -4.07
CA ASP A 58 -6.99 16.72 -5.38
C ASP A 58 -6.54 15.36 -5.92
N ALA A 59 -5.80 14.58 -5.12
CA ALA A 59 -5.22 13.30 -5.52
C ALA A 59 -5.81 12.14 -4.72
N TYR A 60 -6.32 11.15 -5.42
CA TYR A 60 -6.76 9.88 -4.86
C TYR A 60 -5.74 8.79 -5.18
N PHE A 61 -5.39 8.00 -4.17
CA PHE A 61 -4.46 6.89 -4.24
C PHE A 61 -5.20 5.61 -3.86
N SER A 62 -5.04 4.54 -4.63
CA SER A 62 -5.53 3.23 -4.20
C SER A 62 -4.66 2.07 -4.60
N ALA A 63 -4.62 1.05 -3.75
CA ALA A 63 -4.01 -0.24 -4.02
C ALA A 63 -5.01 -1.35 -3.72
N GLN A 64 -5.41 -2.09 -4.73
CA GLN A 64 -6.21 -3.31 -4.61
C GLN A 64 -5.31 -4.51 -4.82
N VAL A 65 -5.36 -5.50 -3.94
CA VAL A 65 -4.53 -6.71 -4.05
C VAL A 65 -5.42 -7.92 -4.19
N GLU A 66 -5.11 -8.72 -5.19
CA GLU A 66 -5.82 -9.94 -5.57
C GLU A 66 -4.79 -11.07 -5.69
N GLY A 67 -4.54 -11.76 -4.59
CA GLY A 67 -3.47 -12.76 -4.53
C GLY A 67 -2.08 -12.12 -4.64
N ASP A 68 -1.34 -12.46 -5.68
CA ASP A 68 0.00 -11.91 -5.97
C ASP A 68 -0.05 -10.62 -6.83
N ASP A 69 -1.22 -10.33 -7.42
CA ASP A 69 -1.43 -9.17 -8.27
C ASP A 69 -1.87 -7.95 -7.46
N VAL A 70 -1.41 -6.78 -7.88
CA VAL A 70 -1.73 -5.48 -7.29
C VAL A 70 -2.17 -4.52 -8.40
N LEU A 71 -3.38 -3.99 -8.25
CA LEU A 71 -3.88 -2.88 -9.01
C LEU A 71 -3.63 -1.58 -8.22
N ALA A 72 -2.65 -0.80 -8.67
CA ALA A 72 -2.31 0.50 -8.12
C ALA A 72 -2.86 1.63 -9.00
N ILE A 73 -3.48 2.61 -8.37
CA ILE A 73 -4.15 3.73 -9.04
C ILE A 73 -3.74 5.04 -8.34
N ILE A 74 -3.42 6.04 -9.15
CA ILE A 74 -3.36 7.45 -8.75
C ILE A 74 -4.28 8.20 -9.68
N SER A 75 -5.32 8.86 -9.16
CA SER A 75 -6.21 9.72 -9.95
C SER A 75 -6.25 11.14 -9.40
N LEU A 76 -6.64 12.07 -10.27
CA LEU A 76 -6.61 13.51 -10.05
C LEU A 76 -7.96 14.13 -10.34
N GLY A 77 -8.28 15.17 -9.56
CA GLY A 77 -9.48 15.98 -9.75
C GLY A 77 -10.74 15.32 -9.22
N PRO A 78 -11.85 16.07 -9.16
CA PRO A 78 -13.11 15.61 -8.54
C PRO A 78 -13.82 14.53 -9.35
N ASP A 79 -13.48 14.36 -10.61
CA ASP A 79 -14.04 13.36 -11.52
C ASP A 79 -13.16 12.10 -11.63
N TYR A 80 -11.94 12.13 -11.08
CA TYR A 80 -10.98 11.03 -11.03
C TYR A 80 -10.65 10.40 -12.39
N THR A 81 -10.79 11.16 -13.48
CA THR A 81 -10.61 10.67 -14.86
C THR A 81 -9.17 10.74 -15.35
N ASN A 82 -8.37 11.64 -14.78
CA ASN A 82 -6.97 11.82 -15.11
C ASN A 82 -6.09 11.13 -14.07
N GLY A 83 -5.05 10.41 -14.49
CA GLY A 83 -4.23 9.69 -13.54
C GLY A 83 -3.24 8.71 -14.16
N ASN A 84 -2.73 7.83 -13.30
CA ASN A 84 -1.94 6.67 -13.67
C ASN A 84 -2.58 5.41 -13.09
N LEU A 85 -2.64 4.35 -13.90
CA LEU A 85 -3.13 3.04 -13.50
C LEU A 85 -2.07 2.01 -13.86
N SER A 86 -1.66 1.22 -12.88
CA SER A 86 -0.70 0.14 -13.06
C SER A 86 -1.22 -1.14 -12.44
N ARG A 87 -1.26 -2.20 -13.24
CA ARG A 87 -1.45 -3.56 -12.76
C ARG A 87 -0.08 -4.24 -12.77
N SER A 88 0.40 -4.65 -11.60
CA SER A 88 1.70 -5.27 -11.44
C SER A 88 1.70 -6.22 -10.24
N SER A 89 2.85 -6.76 -9.88
CA SER A 89 3.05 -7.52 -8.65
C SER A 89 4.04 -6.79 -7.75
N PHE A 90 4.11 -7.17 -6.48
CA PHE A 90 5.24 -6.75 -5.65
C PHE A 90 6.56 -7.24 -6.26
N ASN A 91 7.60 -6.42 -6.19
CA ASN A 91 8.93 -6.83 -6.62
C ASN A 91 9.55 -7.86 -5.64
N SER A 92 10.78 -8.29 -5.93
CA SER A 92 11.53 -9.24 -5.08
C SER A 92 11.77 -8.76 -3.64
N TYR A 93 11.64 -7.46 -3.38
CA TYR A 93 11.74 -6.84 -2.07
C TYR A 93 10.38 -6.60 -1.40
N GLY A 94 9.29 -7.14 -1.98
CA GLY A 94 7.94 -6.94 -1.44
C GLY A 94 7.42 -5.51 -1.58
N THR A 95 7.99 -4.72 -2.48
CA THR A 95 7.61 -3.32 -2.68
C THR A 95 6.93 -3.13 -4.02
N LEU A 96 5.90 -2.28 -4.05
CA LEU A 96 5.31 -1.74 -5.25
C LEU A 96 5.37 -0.22 -5.18
N LYS A 97 5.68 0.43 -6.30
CA LYS A 97 5.69 1.88 -6.41
C LYS A 97 5.07 2.33 -7.73
N LEU A 98 4.11 3.22 -7.63
CA LEU A 98 3.52 3.92 -8.77
C LEU A 98 3.78 5.42 -8.60
N SER A 99 4.20 6.07 -9.68
CA SER A 99 4.39 7.50 -9.72
C SER A 99 3.56 8.11 -10.84
N TYR A 100 2.94 9.26 -10.58
CA TYR A 100 2.39 10.15 -11.59
C TYR A 100 3.14 11.47 -11.52
N VAL A 101 3.71 11.91 -12.64
CA VAL A 101 4.52 13.14 -12.71
C VAL A 101 3.90 14.08 -13.72
N SER A 102 3.74 15.33 -13.32
CA SER A 102 3.32 16.44 -14.17
C SER A 102 4.29 17.61 -14.00
N PRO A 103 4.15 18.71 -14.77
CA PRO A 103 5.05 19.86 -14.66
C PRO A 103 5.11 20.51 -13.27
N THR A 104 4.02 20.46 -12.49
CA THR A 104 3.91 21.17 -11.21
C THR A 104 3.78 20.26 -9.99
N LYS A 105 3.43 18.99 -10.18
CA LYS A 105 3.22 18.02 -9.11
C LYS A 105 3.76 16.64 -9.43
N THR A 106 4.23 15.96 -8.40
CA THR A 106 4.58 14.54 -8.40
C THR A 106 3.77 13.83 -7.33
N LEU A 107 3.11 12.75 -7.71
CA LEU A 107 2.34 11.88 -6.84
C LEU A 107 3.00 10.52 -6.78
N ILE A 108 3.10 9.94 -5.59
CA ILE A 108 3.75 8.65 -5.36
C ILE A 108 2.86 7.80 -4.46
N LEU A 109 2.53 6.61 -4.94
CA LEU A 109 1.96 5.52 -4.15
C LEU A 109 3.06 4.48 -3.94
N GLU A 110 3.39 4.17 -2.70
CA GLU A 110 4.35 3.12 -2.34
C GLU A 110 3.68 2.14 -1.38
N CYS A 111 3.71 0.85 -1.70
CA CYS A 111 3.13 -0.22 -0.89
C CYS A 111 4.19 -1.28 -0.54
N LYS A 112 4.13 -1.82 0.68
CA LYS A 112 5.06 -2.82 1.23
C LYS A 112 4.33 -3.94 1.96
N LYS A 113 4.67 -5.18 1.60
CA LYS A 113 4.21 -6.41 2.26
C LYS A 113 5.21 -6.91 3.30
#